data_AF-A5JYW4-F1
#
_entry.id   AF-A5JYW4-F1
#
_cell.length_a   1.000
_cell.length_b   1.000
_cell.length_c   1.000
_cell.angle_alpha   90.00
_cell.angle_beta   90.00
_cell.angle_gamma   90.00
#
_symmetry.space_group_name_H-M   'P 1'
#
loop_
_entity.id
_entity.type
_entity.pdbx_description
1 polymer ?
#
loop_
_entity_poly.entity_id
_entity_poly.type
_entity_poly.pdbx_seq_one_letter_code
_entity_poly.pdbx_strand_id
1 'polypeptide(L)'
;MKLTPDGMVRNFANLEAARDWIRMRIEELEDEISFSMLSQASCSRPARTTAESSFNEATVNSYASSTAALQREKSKLERIVALVEYDLAAARSP
;
A
#
# COMPACT_ATOMS: atom_id res chain seq x y z
N MET A 1 -15.17 15.01 2.43
CA MET A 1 -13.91 14.82 3.19
C MET A 1 -12.73 14.88 2.23
N LYS A 2 -11.62 15.54 2.59
CA LYS A 2 -10.38 15.56 1.80
C LYS A 2 -9.38 14.59 2.43
N LEU A 3 -9.03 13.53 1.70
CA LEU A 3 -7.98 12.61 2.11
C LEU A 3 -6.95 12.56 0.99
N THR A 4 -5.69 12.72 1.35
CA THR A 4 -4.59 12.62 0.40
C THR A 4 -3.53 11.66 0.93
N PRO A 5 -3.51 10.43 0.41
CA PRO A 5 -2.35 9.56 0.52
C PRO A 5 -1.16 10.17 -0.25
N ASP A 6 -1.42 10.76 -1.44
CA ASP A 6 -0.39 11.13 -2.43
C ASP A 6 -0.39 12.62 -2.81
N GLY A 7 -0.99 13.48 -1.98
CA GLY A 7 -1.23 14.89 -2.33
C GLY A 7 -2.36 15.13 -3.34
N MET A 8 -2.90 14.08 -3.97
CA MET A 8 -4.12 14.20 -4.80
C MET A 8 -5.36 14.32 -3.92
N VAL A 9 -5.87 15.54 -3.77
CA VAL A 9 -7.10 15.87 -3.04
C VAL A 9 -8.28 15.12 -3.66
N ARG A 10 -8.64 13.97 -3.09
CA ARG A 10 -9.91 13.29 -3.41
C ARG A 10 -11.01 13.83 -2.52
N ASN A 11 -12.08 14.30 -3.14
CA ASN A 11 -13.30 14.74 -2.47
C ASN A 11 -14.27 13.57 -2.44
N PHE A 12 -14.51 13.02 -1.24
CA PHE A 12 -15.58 12.04 -1.03
C PHE A 12 -16.88 12.74 -0.68
N ALA A 13 -17.98 12.26 -1.27
CA ALA A 13 -19.34 12.76 -1.03
C ALA A 13 -19.75 12.60 0.45
N ASN A 14 -19.38 11.48 1.07
CA ASN A 14 -19.62 11.20 2.47
C ASN A 14 -18.50 10.30 3.05
N LEU A 15 -18.58 10.01 4.34
CA LEU A 15 -17.62 9.16 5.04
C LEU A 15 -17.69 7.69 4.60
N GLU A 16 -18.86 7.18 4.18
CA GLU A 16 -19.00 5.80 3.71
C GLU A 16 -18.24 5.59 2.40
N ALA A 17 -18.39 6.50 1.44
CA ALA A 17 -17.63 6.50 0.19
C ALA A 17 -16.12 6.65 0.43
N ALA A 18 -15.72 7.43 1.44
CA ALA A 18 -14.31 7.51 1.83
C ALA A 18 -13.81 6.17 2.38
N ARG A 19 -14.54 5.54 3.32
CA ARG A 19 -14.21 4.23 3.89
C ARG A 19 -14.03 3.17 2.82
N ASP A 20 -15.01 3.05 1.91
CA ASP A 20 -15.02 2.00 0.91
C ASP A 20 -13.86 2.17 -0.09
N TRP A 21 -13.58 3.41 -0.49
CA TRP A 21 -12.41 3.71 -1.31
C TRP A 21 -11.08 3.39 -0.60
N ILE A 22 -10.95 3.76 0.68
CA ILE A 22 -9.72 3.48 1.44
C ILE A 22 -9.50 1.96 1.55
N ARG A 23 -10.55 1.18 1.83
CA ARG A 23 -10.47 -0.28 1.92
C ARG A 23 -10.04 -0.90 0.59
N MET A 24 -10.65 -0.49 -0.51
CA MET A 24 -10.24 -0.93 -1.85
C MET A 24 -8.77 -0.60 -2.12
N ARG A 25 -8.30 0.61 -1.76
CA ARG A 25 -6.89 0.99 -1.93
C ARG A 25 -5.96 0.17 -1.03
N ILE A 26 -6.38 -0.20 0.18
CA ILE A 26 -5.62 -1.09 1.05
C ILE A 26 -5.45 -2.47 0.40
N GLU A 27 -6.51 -3.02 -0.18
CA GLU A 27 -6.46 -4.30 -0.92
C GLU A 27 -5.50 -4.21 -2.11
N GLU A 28 -5.58 -3.15 -2.92
CA GLU A 28 -4.62 -2.91 -4.02
C GLU A 28 -3.16 -2.85 -3.53
N LEU A 29 -2.92 -2.19 -2.40
CA LEU A 29 -1.58 -2.12 -1.80
C LEU A 29 -1.10 -3.50 -1.32
N GLU A 30 -1.99 -4.34 -0.80
CA GLU A 30 -1.65 -5.71 -0.39
C GLU A 30 -1.22 -6.57 -1.59
N ASP A 31 -1.91 -6.42 -2.72
CA ASP A 31 -1.55 -7.08 -3.98
C ASP A 31 -0.20 -6.57 -4.51
N GLU A 32 0.02 -5.26 -4.52
CA GLU A 32 1.30 -4.66 -4.94
C GLU A 32 2.47 -5.11 -4.04
N ILE A 33 2.26 -5.17 -2.72
CA ILE A 33 3.24 -5.68 -1.75
C ILE A 33 3.56 -7.15 -2.03
N SER A 34 2.53 -7.97 -2.25
CA SER A 34 2.68 -9.40 -2.54
C SER A 34 3.47 -9.63 -3.82
N PHE A 35 3.14 -8.89 -4.89
CA PHE A 35 3.89 -8.93 -6.15
C PHE A 35 5.36 -8.54 -5.97
N SER A 36 5.62 -7.47 -5.22
CA SER A 36 6.98 -7.02 -4.92
C SER A 36 7.79 -8.07 -4.15
N MET A 37 7.19 -8.71 -3.14
CA MET A 37 7.82 -9.78 -2.38
C MET A 37 8.11 -11.03 -3.23
N LEU A 38 7.19 -11.43 -4.11
CA LEU A 38 7.40 -12.53 -5.06
C LEU A 38 8.53 -12.23 -6.04
N SER A 39 8.64 -10.99 -6.49
CA SER A 39 9.71 -10.55 -7.39
C SER A 39 11.08 -10.58 -6.70
N GLN A 40 11.16 -10.15 -5.43
CA GLN A 40 12.38 -10.30 -4.61
C GLN A 40 12.77 -11.76 -4.46
N ALA A 41 11.83 -12.62 -4.05
CA ALA A 41 12.09 -14.05 -3.87
C ALA A 41 12.61 -14.72 -5.14
N SER A 42 12.07 -14.33 -6.31
CA SER A 42 12.52 -14.83 -7.62
C SER A 42 13.96 -14.43 -7.95
N CYS A 43 14.40 -13.26 -7.48
CA CYS A 43 15.75 -12.73 -7.70
C CYS A 43 16.76 -13.18 -6.63
N SER A 44 16.31 -13.64 -5.47
CA SER A 44 17.18 -14.18 -4.42
C SER A 44 17.78 -15.56 -4.75
N ARG A 45 17.45 -16.13 -5.91
CA ARG A 45 18.04 -17.41 -6.37
C ARG A 45 19.52 -17.24 -6.75
N PRO A 46 20.34 -18.30 -6.61
CA PRO A 46 21.74 -18.25 -7.04
C PRO A 46 21.88 -17.86 -8.51
N ALA A 47 22.68 -16.82 -8.77
CA ALA A 47 23.00 -16.39 -10.12
C ALA A 47 24.06 -17.30 -10.75
N ARG A 48 23.95 -17.54 -12.06
CA ARG A 48 24.91 -18.34 -12.85
C ARG A 48 26.03 -17.49 -13.45
N THR A 49 25.81 -16.18 -13.53
CA THR A 49 26.75 -15.22 -14.11
C THR A 49 26.83 -13.97 -13.25
N THR A 50 27.93 -13.22 -13.35
CA THR A 50 28.06 -11.91 -12.70
C THR A 50 26.98 -10.94 -13.13
N ALA A 51 26.62 -10.93 -14.43
CA ALA A 51 25.56 -10.07 -14.94
C ALA A 51 24.19 -10.39 -14.32
N GLU A 52 23.86 -11.68 -14.17
CA GLU A 52 22.65 -12.12 -13.47
C GLU A 52 22.70 -11.73 -11.98
N SER A 53 23.87 -11.86 -11.34
CA SER A 53 24.03 -11.46 -9.93
C SER A 53 23.75 -9.97 -9.72
N SER A 54 24.34 -9.11 -10.55
CA SER A 54 24.10 -7.66 -10.47
C SER A 54 22.66 -7.27 -10.78
N PHE A 55 22.02 -7.93 -11.75
CA PHE A 55 20.60 -7.72 -12.05
C PHE A 55 19.71 -8.14 -10.87
N ASN A 56 19.97 -9.32 -10.30
CA ASN A 56 19.23 -9.85 -9.16
C ASN A 56 19.34 -8.92 -7.95
N GLU A 57 20.56 -8.47 -7.62
CA GLU A 57 20.80 -7.55 -6.51
C GLU A 57 20.07 -6.21 -6.70
N ALA A 58 20.19 -5.60 -7.90
CA ALA A 58 19.48 -4.36 -8.21
C ALA A 58 17.96 -4.53 -8.10
N THR A 59 17.44 -5.67 -8.57
CA THR A 59 16.01 -5.98 -8.53
C THR A 59 15.52 -6.17 -7.09
N VAL A 60 16.24 -6.95 -6.27
CA VAL A 60 15.93 -7.15 -4.84
C VAL A 60 15.92 -5.81 -4.11
N ASN A 61 16.95 -4.99 -4.31
CA ASN A 61 17.05 -3.67 -3.66
C ASN A 61 15.91 -2.74 -4.07
N SER A 62 15.57 -2.69 -5.36
CA SER A 62 14.47 -1.88 -5.88
C SER A 62 13.14 -2.31 -5.26
N TYR A 63 12.82 -3.59 -5.29
CA TYR A 63 11.57 -4.09 -4.74
C TYR A 63 11.52 -3.98 -3.21
N ALA A 64 12.64 -4.15 -2.50
CA ALA A 64 12.68 -3.96 -1.04
C ALA A 64 12.30 -2.53 -0.65
N SER A 65 12.84 -1.54 -1.38
CA SER A 65 12.48 -0.14 -1.20
C SER A 65 11.00 0.12 -1.51
N SER A 66 10.51 -0.40 -2.64
CA SER A 66 9.09 -0.29 -3.03
C SER A 66 8.17 -0.92 -1.99
N THR A 67 8.45 -2.14 -1.51
CA THR A 67 7.68 -2.81 -0.46
C THR A 67 7.62 -1.97 0.81
N ALA A 68 8.75 -1.39 1.24
CA ALA A 68 8.77 -0.54 2.42
C ALA A 68 7.95 0.75 2.23
N ALA A 69 7.92 1.33 1.01
CA ALA A 69 7.07 2.48 0.71
C ALA A 69 5.58 2.11 0.75
N LEU A 70 5.19 1.01 0.08
CA LEU A 70 3.82 0.51 0.05
C LEU A 70 3.30 0.16 1.44
N GLN A 71 4.12 -0.47 2.29
CA GLN A 71 3.76 -0.77 3.68
C GLN A 71 3.46 0.50 4.49
N ARG A 72 4.25 1.58 4.30
CA ARG A 72 3.99 2.85 4.97
C ARG A 72 2.68 3.49 4.50
N GLU A 73 2.40 3.43 3.20
CA GLU A 73 1.13 3.92 2.63
C GLU A 73 -0.05 3.12 3.19
N LYS A 74 0.05 1.78 3.20
CA LYS A 74 -0.95 0.89 3.77
C LYS A 74 -1.23 1.24 5.23
N SER A 75 -0.21 1.34 6.06
CA SER A 75 -0.38 1.70 7.48
C SER A 75 -0.98 3.09 7.68
N LYS A 76 -0.71 4.05 6.78
CA LYS A 76 -1.36 5.36 6.81
C LYS A 76 -2.85 5.22 6.51
N LEU A 77 -3.21 4.46 5.49
CA LEU A 77 -4.61 4.21 5.12
C LEU A 77 -5.38 3.45 6.19
N GLU A 78 -4.78 2.44 6.82
CA GLU A 78 -5.38 1.68 7.94
C GLU A 78 -5.75 2.60 9.11
N ARG A 79 -4.92 3.59 9.42
CA ARG A 79 -5.24 4.60 10.45
C ARG A 79 -6.38 5.51 10.01
N ILE A 80 -6.38 5.92 8.74
CA ILE A 80 -7.43 6.79 8.22
C ILE A 80 -8.78 6.08 8.22
N VAL A 81 -8.84 4.82 7.77
CA VAL A 81 -10.11 4.07 7.75
C VAL A 81 -10.65 3.86 9.16
N ALA A 82 -9.79 3.59 10.15
CA ALA A 82 -10.21 3.49 11.55
C ALA A 82 -10.84 4.79 12.08
N LEU A 83 -10.29 5.96 11.71
CA LEU A 83 -10.88 7.26 12.05
C LEU A 83 -12.24 7.47 11.37
N VAL A 84 -12.33 7.14 10.07
CA VAL A 84 -13.59 7.23 9.33
C VAL A 84 -14.66 6.32 9.93
N GLU A 85 -14.29 5.12 10.35
CA GLU A 85 -15.20 4.17 11.01
C GLU A 85 -15.66 4.67 12.38
N TYR A 86 -14.76 5.27 13.16
CA TYR A 86 -15.10 5.92 14.42
C TYR A 86 -16.12 7.04 14.22
N ASP A 87 -15.87 7.95 13.26
CA ASP A 87 -16.78 9.07 12.97
C ASP A 87 -18.15 8.58 12.47
N LEU A 88 -18.18 7.53 11.64
CA LEU A 88 -19.42 6.90 11.20
C LEU A 88 -20.21 6.26 12.36
N ALA A 89 -19.52 5.66 13.33
CA ALA A 89 -20.17 5.08 14.51
C ALA A 89 -20.71 6.18 15.44
N ALA A 90 -19.95 7.27 15.64
CA ALA A 90 -20.37 8.42 16.43
C ALA A 90 -21.62 9.10 15.82
N ALA A 91 -21.65 9.29 14.51
CA ALA A 91 -22.80 9.88 13.81
C ALA A 91 -24.09 9.04 13.88
N ARG A 92 -23.97 7.75 14.19
CA ARG A 92 -25.11 6.82 14.36
C ARG A 92 -25.59 6.70 15.80
N SER A 93 -24.85 7.29 16.76
CA SER A 93 -25.22 7.28 18.17
C SER A 93 -26.10 8.51 18.46
N PRO A 94 -27.37 8.32 18.92
CA PRO A 94 -28.33 9.40 19.12
C PRO A 94 -28.00 10.28 20.33
#